data_AF-A0A7X8EM99-F1
#
_entry.id   AF-A0A7X8EM99-F1
#
_cell.length_a   1.000
_cell.length_b   1.000
_cell.length_c   1.000
_cell.angle_alpha   90.00
_cell.angle_beta   90.00
_cell.angle_gamma   90.00
#
_symmetry.space_group_name_H-M   'P 1'
#
loop_
_entity.id
_entity.type
_entity.pdbx_description
1 polymer ?
#
loop_
_entity_poly.entity_id
_entity_poly.type
_entity_poly.pdbx_seq_one_letter_code
_entity_poly.pdbx_strand_id
1 'polypeptide(L)'
;MGKVFTGFGYWDVGAWIIFFIVAAAYVLWLRYQGRQDYKKGTEQDEIYWSGNETPEDGEGLTVPASSAYWGFRKALEPFYDRLVGMHTGVASDILGYYVVVVAFMAAIILLV
;
A
#
# COMPACT_ATOMS: atom_id res chain seq x y z
N MET A 1 -7.49 -29.80 27.64
CA MET A 1 -8.06 -28.82 26.69
C MET A 1 -7.33 -27.50 26.91
N GLY A 2 -6.42 -27.13 26.00
CA GLY A 2 -5.55 -25.95 26.17
C GLY A 2 -6.28 -24.66 25.80
N LYS A 3 -6.09 -23.60 26.60
CA LYS A 3 -6.53 -22.24 26.24
C LYS A 3 -5.73 -21.77 25.01
N VAL A 4 -6.43 -21.35 23.96
CA VAL A 4 -5.82 -20.68 22.80
C VAL A 4 -5.55 -19.23 23.20
N PHE A 5 -4.28 -18.82 23.20
CA PHE A 5 -3.90 -17.41 23.37
C PHE A 5 -3.98 -16.71 22.01
N THR A 6 -5.11 -16.07 21.73
CA THR A 6 -5.36 -15.35 20.47
C THR A 6 -4.92 -13.89 20.52
N GLY A 7 -4.54 -13.37 21.69
CA GLY A 7 -4.32 -11.94 21.90
C GLY A 7 -5.62 -11.12 21.98
N PHE A 8 -6.78 -11.77 21.85
CA PHE A 8 -8.10 -11.14 21.94
C PHE A 8 -8.88 -11.65 23.15
N GLY A 9 -9.44 -10.71 23.92
CA GLY A 9 -10.28 -10.98 25.08
C GLY A 9 -11.72 -11.33 24.71
N TYR A 10 -12.43 -12.00 25.63
CA TYR A 10 -13.86 -12.31 25.48
C TYR A 10 -14.71 -11.05 25.21
N TRP A 11 -14.32 -9.91 25.78
CA TRP A 11 -15.04 -8.63 25.66
C TRP A 11 -14.72 -7.84 24.39
N ASP A 12 -13.73 -8.25 23.59
CA ASP A 12 -13.24 -7.45 22.47
C ASP A 12 -14.32 -7.24 21.42
N VAL A 13 -15.15 -8.25 21.14
CA VAL A 13 -16.29 -8.13 20.22
C VAL A 13 -17.26 -7.04 20.69
N GLY A 14 -17.57 -7.01 21.99
CA GLY A 14 -18.43 -6.00 22.58
C GLY A 14 -17.81 -4.60 22.52
N ALA A 15 -16.51 -4.49 22.80
CA ALA A 15 -15.77 -3.24 22.72
C ALA A 15 -15.77 -2.67 21.29
N TRP A 16 -15.56 -3.52 20.27
CA TRP A 16 -15.62 -3.11 18.86
C TRP A 16 -17.02 -2.64 18.45
N ILE A 17 -18.08 -3.34 18.86
CA ILE A 17 -19.46 -2.91 18.56
C ILE A 17 -19.74 -1.54 19.16
N ILE A 18 -19.38 -1.33 20.43
CA ILE A 18 -19.56 -0.03 21.10
C ILE A 18 -18.76 1.06 20.39
N PHE A 19 -17.50 0.78 20.02
CA PHE A 19 -16.66 1.72 19.27
C PHE A 19 -17.34 2.16 17.97
N PHE A 20 -17.85 1.23 17.15
CA PHE A 20 -18.52 1.59 15.90
C PHE A 20 -19.82 2.36 16.12
N ILE A 21 -20.59 2.06 17.17
CA ILE A 21 -21.79 2.84 17.53
C ILE A 21 -21.41 4.28 17.86
N VAL A 22 -20.40 4.48 18.71
CA VAL A 22 -19.92 5.81 19.09
C VAL A 22 -19.38 6.56 17.88
N ALA A 23 -18.55 5.92 17.06
CA ALA A 23 -18.00 6.52 15.84
C ALA A 23 -19.12 6.94 14.86
N ALA A 24 -20.10 6.07 14.62
CA ALA A 24 -21.25 6.38 13.76
C ALA A 24 -22.07 7.55 14.32
N ALA A 25 -22.31 7.58 15.64
CA ALA A 25 -23.00 8.68 16.28
C ALA A 25 -22.29 10.02 16.07
N TYR A 26 -20.96 10.07 16.25
CA TYR A 26 -20.16 11.26 15.99
C TYR A 26 -20.18 11.67 14.51
N VAL A 27 -20.03 10.73 13.58
CA VAL A 27 -20.07 11.02 12.14
C VAL A 27 -21.43 11.61 11.74
N LEU A 28 -22.53 11.00 12.20
CA LEU A 28 -23.88 11.49 11.90
C LEU A 28 -24.17 12.83 12.57
N TRP A 29 -23.69 13.04 13.80
CA TRP A 29 -23.80 14.31 14.48
C TRP A 29 -23.04 15.43 13.74
N LEU A 30 -21.79 15.17 13.32
CA LEU A 30 -21.00 16.11 12.51
C LEU A 30 -21.68 16.41 11.17
N ARG A 31 -22.20 15.38 10.49
CA ARG A 31 -22.97 15.55 9.24
C ARG A 31 -24.19 16.45 9.46
N TYR A 32 -24.88 16.30 10.59
CA TYR A 32 -26.03 17.13 10.94
C TYR A 32 -25.67 18.59 11.21
N GLN A 33 -24.45 18.88 11.69
CA GLN A 33 -23.95 20.26 11.83
C GLN A 33 -23.68 20.96 10.48
N GLY A 34 -23.68 20.22 9.37
CA GLY A 34 -23.51 20.80 8.04
C GLY A 34 -24.63 21.78 7.67
N ARG A 35 -24.30 22.78 6.84
CA ARG A 35 -25.27 23.74 6.31
C ARG A 35 -26.31 23.02 5.46
N GLN A 36 -27.58 23.11 5.86
CA GLN A 36 -28.70 22.50 5.15
C GLN A 36 -29.18 23.33 3.95
N ASP A 37 -28.73 24.59 3.86
CA ASP A 37 -29.09 25.56 2.83
C ASP A 37 -28.09 25.61 1.67
N TYR A 38 -27.29 24.57 1.52
CA TYR A 38 -26.43 24.39 0.35
C TYR A 38 -27.26 24.20 -0.93
N LYS A 39 -26.71 24.63 -2.06
CA LYS A 39 -27.37 24.56 -3.35
C LYS A 39 -27.16 23.19 -4.00
N LYS A 40 -28.14 22.31 -3.80
CA LYS A 40 -28.15 20.97 -4.43
C LYS A 40 -28.02 21.04 -5.95
N GLY A 41 -27.23 20.13 -6.52
CA GLY A 41 -26.97 20.05 -7.96
C GLY A 41 -26.08 21.16 -8.49
N THR A 42 -25.30 21.81 -7.63
CA THR A 42 -24.28 22.81 -8.02
C THR A 42 -22.90 22.36 -7.58
N GLU A 43 -21.86 23.12 -7.90
CA GLU A 43 -20.49 22.92 -7.42
C GLU A 43 -20.37 22.84 -5.88
N GLN A 44 -21.38 23.28 -5.13
CA GLN A 44 -21.42 23.11 -3.67
C GLN A 44 -21.63 21.66 -3.20
N ASP A 45 -22.11 20.78 -4.10
CA ASP A 45 -22.26 19.34 -3.86
C ASP A 45 -20.97 18.58 -4.19
N GLU A 46 -20.07 19.21 -4.94
CA GLU A 46 -18.82 18.61 -5.41
C GLU A 46 -17.74 18.61 -4.32
N ILE A 47 -16.79 17.68 -4.45
CA ILE A 47 -15.60 17.66 -3.61
C ILE A 47 -14.78 18.91 -3.91
N TYR A 48 -14.27 19.59 -2.88
CA TYR A 48 -13.39 20.73 -3.06
C TYR A 48 -12.10 20.31 -3.81
N TRP A 49 -11.98 20.70 -5.07
CA TRP A 49 -10.83 20.41 -5.93
C TRP A 49 -10.00 21.66 -6.23
N SER A 50 -9.70 22.45 -5.18
CA SER A 50 -8.91 23.69 -5.30
C SER A 50 -9.46 24.69 -6.33
N GLY A 51 -10.76 24.68 -6.59
CA GLY A 51 -11.41 25.54 -7.59
C GLY A 51 -11.30 25.06 -9.03
N ASN A 52 -10.74 23.87 -9.29
CA ASN A 52 -10.78 23.23 -10.60
C ASN A 52 -12.05 22.36 -10.74
N GLU A 53 -12.42 22.06 -11.99
CA GLU A 53 -13.48 21.07 -12.27
C GLU A 53 -13.08 19.70 -11.69
N THR A 54 -13.98 19.13 -10.89
CA THR A 54 -13.79 17.82 -10.26
C THR A 54 -13.77 16.72 -11.34
N PRO A 55 -12.71 15.91 -11.45
CA PRO A 55 -12.67 14.79 -12.39
C PRO A 55 -13.80 13.79 -12.12
N GLU A 56 -14.61 13.48 -13.15
CA GLU A 56 -15.76 12.56 -13.01
C GLU A 56 -15.34 11.12 -12.68
N ASP A 57 -14.16 10.71 -13.13
CA ASP A 57 -13.62 9.36 -12.96
C ASP A 57 -12.89 9.13 -11.63
N GLY A 58 -12.65 10.21 -10.87
CA GLY A 58 -11.91 10.20 -9.61
C GLY A 58 -10.42 9.83 -9.73
N GLU A 59 -9.91 9.49 -10.93
CA GLU A 59 -8.48 9.17 -11.11
C GLU A 59 -7.62 10.41 -10.86
N GLY A 60 -8.10 11.57 -11.30
CA GLY A 60 -7.42 12.85 -11.06
C GLY A 60 -7.52 13.36 -9.62
N LEU A 61 -8.44 12.82 -8.80
CA LEU A 61 -8.64 13.26 -7.40
C LEU A 61 -7.61 12.70 -6.43
N THR A 62 -6.99 11.57 -6.76
CA THR A 62 -6.06 10.88 -5.86
C THR A 62 -4.63 11.07 -6.31
N VAL A 63 -3.72 11.28 -5.37
CA VAL A 63 -2.29 11.11 -5.65
C VAL A 63 -2.08 9.61 -5.89
N PRO A 64 -1.61 9.19 -7.08
CA PRO A 64 -1.43 7.77 -7.35
C PRO A 64 -0.58 7.11 -6.28
N ALA A 65 -0.91 5.88 -5.86
CA ALA A 65 -0.05 5.11 -4.96
C ALA A 65 1.37 4.94 -5.54
N SER A 66 1.49 4.98 -6.88
CA SER A 66 2.76 5.04 -7.59
C SER A 66 3.56 6.33 -7.37
N SER A 67 2.99 7.35 -6.74
CA SER A 67 3.69 8.56 -6.31
C SER A 67 4.18 8.46 -4.86
N ALA A 68 3.54 7.65 -4.03
CA ALA A 68 4.07 7.30 -2.73
C ALA A 68 5.40 6.57 -2.94
N TYR A 69 6.49 7.16 -2.43
CA TYR A 69 7.86 6.65 -2.59
C TYR A 69 8.44 6.69 -4.00
N TRP A 70 7.96 7.60 -4.87
CA TRP A 70 8.54 7.78 -6.21
C TRP A 70 10.06 8.00 -6.14
N GLY A 71 10.53 8.89 -5.24
CA GLY A 71 11.97 9.16 -5.10
C GLY A 71 12.78 7.93 -4.68
N PHE A 72 12.24 7.09 -3.80
CA PHE A 72 12.89 5.85 -3.37
C PHE A 72 12.94 4.82 -4.50
N ARG A 73 11.83 4.63 -5.24
CA ARG A 73 11.80 3.72 -6.39
C ARG A 73 12.70 4.21 -7.52
N LYS A 74 12.71 5.51 -7.82
CA LYS A 74 13.59 6.11 -8.83
C LYS A 74 15.06 5.96 -8.45
N ALA A 75 15.41 6.12 -7.17
CA ALA A 75 16.77 5.90 -6.70
C ALA A 75 17.25 4.44 -6.86
N LEU A 76 16.34 3.46 -6.70
CA LEU A 76 16.66 2.04 -6.83
C LEU A 76 16.49 1.47 -8.25
N GLU A 77 15.95 2.23 -9.20
CA GLU A 77 15.69 1.77 -10.57
C GLU A 77 16.93 1.15 -11.24
N PRO A 78 18.14 1.76 -11.22
CA PRO A 78 19.31 1.14 -11.84
C PRO A 78 19.71 -0.19 -11.21
N PHE A 79 19.48 -0.36 -9.91
CA PHE A 79 19.73 -1.61 -9.20
C PHE A 79 18.76 -2.70 -9.65
N TYR A 80 17.46 -2.37 -9.72
CA TYR A 80 16.44 -3.31 -10.18
C TYR A 80 16.61 -3.66 -11.66
N ASP A 81 16.91 -2.70 -12.52
CA ASP A 81 17.14 -2.94 -13.95
C ASP A 81 18.28 -3.94 -14.17
N ARG A 82 19.38 -3.80 -13.41
CA ARG A 82 20.50 -4.75 -13.47
C ARG A 82 20.11 -6.12 -12.95
N LEU A 83 19.39 -6.18 -11.82
CA LEU A 83 18.98 -7.43 -11.20
C LEU A 83 18.00 -8.21 -12.09
N VAL A 84 17.00 -7.54 -12.65
CA VAL A 84 16.04 -8.13 -13.58
C VAL A 84 16.74 -8.52 -14.89
N GLY A 85 17.69 -7.71 -15.36
CA GLY A 85 18.49 -8.03 -16.55
C GLY A 85 19.30 -9.33 -16.46
N MET A 86 19.65 -9.78 -15.25
CA MET A 86 20.31 -11.08 -15.05
C MET A 86 19.38 -12.29 -15.22
N HIS A 87 18.05 -12.08 -15.23
CA HIS A 87 17.03 -13.12 -15.38
C HIS A 87 16.61 -13.28 -16.85
N THR A 88 17.56 -13.61 -17.71
CA THR A 88 17.36 -13.70 -19.17
C THR A 88 16.38 -14.81 -19.59
N GLY A 89 16.13 -15.79 -18.72
CA GLY A 89 15.34 -16.98 -19.03
C GLY A 89 16.08 -18.02 -19.89
N VAL A 90 17.34 -17.76 -20.25
CA VAL A 90 18.16 -18.67 -21.04
C VAL A 90 18.85 -19.69 -20.13
N ALA A 91 18.67 -20.98 -20.41
CA ALA A 91 19.18 -22.06 -19.57
C ALA A 91 20.72 -22.03 -19.39
N SER A 92 21.46 -21.60 -20.43
CA SER A 92 22.92 -21.46 -20.37
C SER A 92 23.36 -20.41 -19.35
N ASP A 93 22.63 -19.31 -19.23
CA ASP A 93 23.00 -18.22 -18.33
C ASP A 93 22.79 -18.63 -16.87
N ILE A 94 21.69 -19.35 -16.59
CA ILE A 94 21.39 -19.92 -15.27
C ILE A 94 22.45 -20.95 -14.88
N LEU A 95 22.79 -21.87 -15.79
CA LEU A 95 23.84 -22.87 -15.56
C LEU A 95 25.20 -22.20 -15.36
N GLY A 96 25.49 -21.13 -16.11
CA GLY A 96 26.69 -20.32 -15.95
C GLY A 96 26.81 -19.72 -14.55
N TYR A 97 25.75 -19.08 -14.06
CA TYR A 97 25.72 -18.55 -12.69
C TYR A 97 25.92 -19.65 -11.64
N TYR A 98 25.28 -20.81 -11.81
CA TYR A 98 25.47 -21.95 -10.92
C TYR A 98 26.94 -22.38 -10.84
N VAL A 99 27.60 -22.56 -11.99
CA VAL A 99 29.01 -22.97 -12.05
C VAL A 99 29.92 -21.93 -11.39
N VAL A 100 29.67 -20.64 -11.63
CA VAL A 100 30.45 -19.54 -11.00
C VAL A 100 30.30 -19.59 -9.47
N VAL A 101 29.08 -19.75 -8.95
CA VAL A 101 28.84 -19.84 -7.50
C VAL A 101 29.53 -21.06 -6.89
N VAL A 102 29.44 -22.23 -7.53
CA VAL A 102 30.10 -23.45 -7.06
C VAL A 102 31.63 -23.28 -7.05
N ALA A 103 32.20 -22.72 -8.12
CA ALA A 103 33.63 -22.47 -8.21
C ALA A 103 34.10 -21.47 -7.12
N PHE A 104 33.31 -20.42 -6.88
CA PHE A 104 33.58 -19.44 -5.82
C PHE A 104 33.53 -20.08 -4.43
N MET A 105 32.52 -20.90 -4.15
CA MET A 105 32.43 -21.65 -2.89
C MET A 105 33.59 -22.62 -2.71
N ALA A 106 33.95 -23.36 -3.75
CA ALA A 106 35.08 -24.30 -3.72
C ALA A 106 36.40 -23.57 -3.43
N ALA A 107 36.62 -22.41 -4.06
CA ALA A 107 37.81 -21.58 -3.81
C ALA A 107 37.86 -21.13 -2.33
N ILE A 108 36.75 -20.66 -1.77
CA ILE A 108 36.69 -20.27 -0.36
C ILE A 108 37.00 -21.46 0.55
N ILE A 109 36.38 -22.61 0.31
CA ILE A 109 36.57 -23.81 1.14
C ILE A 109 38.02 -24.31 1.09
N LEU A 110 38.69 -24.20 -0.05
CA LEU A 110 40.07 -24.66 -0.21
C LEU A 110 41.13 -23.66 0.28
N LEU A 111 40.77 -22.39 0.43
CA LEU A 111 41.66 -21.31 0.89
C LEU A 111 41.53 -21.02 2.39
N VAL A 112 40.50 -21.57 3.05
CA VAL A 112 40.29 -21.55 4.51
C VAL A 112 40.73 -22.89 5.10
#